data_AF-A0A7J7PUX3-F1
#
_entry.id   AF-A0A7J7PUX3-F1
#
_cell.length_a   1.000
_cell.length_b   1.000
_cell.length_c   1.000
_cell.angle_alpha   90.00
_cell.angle_beta   90.00
_cell.angle_gamma   90.00
#
_symmetry.space_group_name_H-M   'P 1'
#
loop_
_entity.id
_entity.type
_entity.pdbx_description
1 polymer ?
#
loop_
_entity_poly.entity_id
_entity_poly.type
_entity_poly.pdbx_seq_one_letter_code
_entity_poly.pdbx_strand_id
1 'polypeptide(L)'
;MSTPGHLEASVTLGDVLAAAGQPEAAAAVLQAACRACGPLRMHSQQKVQVLRQLGLYQVAAGRFEAALASFQEALDCCGEQECEQQLELQACCAAALYPRGGAYAEAATQLLVSVLDSSTSVPAALRQYAVVAADRQLWADVAKVTVRLLAAAPEDRQGQQLLARAVQAVTQLPLLHQLSQQAFKLCSSRSSSSSDWLASSSWRPGPSLESRQAAAGSDRPASSCSCMDDSAVVATWCSSHSDSTSWTSHHSSSRETAGRSRSGSGGSTHEAPAEAARGASSAASLNPSSSSSQSGSRHYLYGPDELDSLALLFTAAKVLYAGGALAAAAQLLQLCAAAAASAEAGVDGGSADATPLYLCGDSHCLPGAWRHVTLNNRRRRLHPLLITGAKVWHLRPDSWRCPRHQFWAALSQLPPGAEVVLLLGEIDCREGLLIAVEKMKYASLSHAVATTVGVYVTLLLQLVQQHTLRIYVHPVPPVLDETRHIVKLFNAALQEGLTKVLHSHPELHQRLAFLDFFQELLTSDGSGLLQQLEFDGSHLHPRYLGHLEAALNAALVD
;
A
#
# COMPACT_ATOMS: atom_id res chain seq x y z
N MET A 1 -32.20 12.06 -37.88
CA MET A 1 -32.08 12.54 -36.48
C MET A 1 -31.25 11.51 -35.73
N SER A 2 -30.05 11.86 -35.26
CA SER A 2 -29.22 10.95 -34.47
C SER A 2 -29.77 10.87 -33.04
N THR A 3 -30.22 9.69 -32.62
CA THR A 3 -30.66 9.42 -31.24
C THR A 3 -29.43 9.21 -30.34
N PRO A 4 -29.49 9.50 -29.03
CA PRO A 4 -28.38 9.28 -28.09
C PRO A 4 -27.74 7.89 -28.18
N GLY A 5 -28.53 6.84 -28.45
CA GLY A 5 -28.01 5.47 -28.63
C GLY A 5 -27.05 5.30 -29.82
N HIS A 6 -27.04 6.20 -30.80
CA HIS A 6 -26.09 6.14 -31.91
C HIS A 6 -24.65 6.46 -31.48
N LEU A 7 -24.47 7.35 -30.49
CA LEU A 7 -23.14 7.70 -30.00
C LEU A 7 -22.55 6.56 -29.18
N GLU A 8 -23.31 6.01 -28.24
CA GLU A 8 -22.89 4.87 -27.41
C GLU A 8 -22.56 3.63 -28.26
N ALA A 9 -23.36 3.37 -29.30
CA ALA A 9 -23.08 2.32 -30.28
C ALA A 9 -21.78 2.61 -31.06
N SER A 10 -21.50 3.88 -31.38
CA SER A 10 -20.27 4.27 -32.06
C SER A 10 -19.04 4.12 -31.16
N VAL A 11 -19.14 4.46 -29.88
CA VAL A 11 -18.08 4.25 -28.88
C VAL A 11 -17.79 2.74 -28.75
N THR A 12 -18.84 1.94 -28.51
CA THR A 12 -18.72 0.47 -28.41
C THR A 12 -18.10 -0.14 -29.67
N LEU A 13 -18.53 0.29 -30.86
CA LEU A 13 -17.94 -0.19 -32.11
C LEU A 13 -16.48 0.22 -32.25
N GLY A 14 -16.14 1.44 -31.84
CA GLY A 14 -14.76 1.92 -31.77
C GLY A 14 -13.90 1.03 -30.86
N ASP A 15 -14.39 0.67 -29.67
CA ASP A 15 -13.67 -0.19 -28.72
C ASP A 15 -13.40 -1.57 -29.31
N VAL A 16 -14.41 -2.16 -29.98
CA VAL A 16 -14.29 -3.46 -30.67
C VAL A 16 -13.26 -3.39 -31.79
N LEU A 17 -13.27 -2.33 -32.60
CA LEU A 17 -12.32 -2.14 -33.70
C LEU A 17 -10.89 -1.93 -33.18
N ALA A 18 -10.72 -1.14 -32.12
CA ALA A 18 -9.42 -0.94 -31.49
C ALA A 18 -8.86 -2.25 -30.90
N ALA A 19 -9.71 -3.02 -30.21
CA ALA A 19 -9.34 -4.34 -29.69
C ALA A 19 -8.99 -5.35 -30.81
N ALA A 20 -9.59 -5.21 -31.99
CA ALA A 20 -9.26 -5.99 -33.18
C ALA A 20 -8.01 -5.50 -33.93
N GLY A 21 -7.28 -4.51 -33.38
CA GLY A 21 -6.07 -3.96 -33.99
C GLY A 21 -6.35 -3.01 -35.18
N GLN A 22 -7.54 -2.39 -35.23
CA GLN A 22 -7.94 -1.44 -36.28
C GLN A 22 -8.16 -0.01 -35.72
N PRO A 23 -7.12 0.63 -35.16
CA PRO A 23 -7.26 1.94 -34.52
C PRO A 23 -7.68 3.06 -35.48
N GLU A 24 -7.30 2.97 -36.77
CA GLU A 24 -7.74 3.93 -37.78
C GLU A 24 -9.25 3.89 -38.02
N ALA A 25 -9.82 2.68 -38.12
CA ALA A 25 -11.25 2.48 -38.29
C ALA A 25 -12.01 2.93 -37.03
N ALA A 26 -11.48 2.61 -35.84
CA ALA A 26 -12.03 3.06 -34.57
C ALA A 26 -12.10 4.60 -34.50
N ALA A 27 -11.00 5.28 -34.83
CA ALA A 27 -10.94 6.75 -34.88
C ALA A 27 -11.94 7.32 -35.91
N ALA A 28 -12.06 6.71 -37.10
CA ALA A 28 -12.98 7.17 -38.14
C ALA A 28 -14.46 7.08 -37.70
N VAL A 29 -14.83 5.99 -37.01
CA VAL A 29 -16.18 5.80 -36.46
C VAL A 29 -16.51 6.88 -35.42
N LEU A 30 -15.63 7.10 -34.44
CA LEU A 30 -15.86 8.13 -33.42
C LEU A 30 -15.87 9.54 -34.03
N GLN A 31 -14.97 9.84 -34.97
CA GLN A 31 -14.94 11.14 -35.63
C GLN A 31 -16.21 11.41 -36.45
N ALA A 32 -16.78 10.38 -37.11
CA ALA A 32 -18.07 10.49 -37.76
C ALA A 32 -19.21 10.73 -36.76
N ALA A 33 -19.18 10.05 -35.62
CA ALA A 33 -20.17 10.24 -34.55
C ALA A 33 -20.11 11.66 -33.96
N CYS A 34 -18.92 12.19 -33.65
CA CYS A 34 -18.72 13.56 -33.18
C CYS A 34 -19.31 14.58 -34.17
N ARG A 35 -19.04 14.41 -35.47
CA ARG A 35 -19.59 15.28 -36.53
C ARG A 35 -21.11 15.20 -36.63
N ALA A 36 -21.69 14.00 -36.48
CA ALA A 36 -23.12 13.78 -36.59
C ALA A 36 -23.92 14.30 -35.36
N CYS A 37 -23.30 14.35 -34.18
CA CYS A 37 -23.93 14.86 -32.96
C CYS A 37 -23.98 16.40 -32.92
N GLY A 38 -23.00 17.08 -33.54
CA GLY A 38 -22.91 18.54 -33.56
C GLY A 38 -22.65 19.16 -32.17
N PRO A 39 -22.30 20.46 -32.09
CA PRO A 39 -21.88 21.10 -30.84
C PRO A 39 -23.00 21.24 -29.79
N LEU A 40 -24.27 21.20 -30.18
CA LEU A 40 -25.42 21.55 -29.32
C LEU A 40 -26.09 20.36 -28.62
N ARG A 41 -25.60 19.13 -28.77
CA ARG A 41 -26.36 17.92 -28.34
C ARG A 41 -25.67 17.01 -27.32
N MET A 42 -24.44 17.30 -26.91
CA MET A 42 -23.70 16.47 -25.97
C MET A 42 -23.56 17.18 -24.63
N HIS A 43 -23.81 16.46 -23.54
CA HIS A 43 -23.39 16.94 -22.22
C HIS A 43 -21.86 17.11 -22.21
N SER A 44 -21.35 18.14 -21.52
CA SER A 44 -19.92 18.46 -21.49
C SER A 44 -19.07 17.25 -21.14
N GLN A 45 -19.43 16.52 -20.08
CA GLN A 45 -18.71 15.30 -19.65
C GLN A 45 -18.70 14.19 -20.70
N GLN A 46 -19.82 13.97 -21.39
CA GLN A 46 -19.87 12.99 -22.49
C GLN A 46 -18.97 13.42 -23.65
N LYS A 47 -18.95 14.71 -23.97
CA LYS A 47 -18.08 15.26 -25.02
C LYS A 47 -16.61 15.05 -24.67
N VAL A 48 -16.20 15.35 -23.44
CA VAL A 48 -14.82 15.11 -22.95
C VAL A 48 -14.44 13.63 -23.08
N GLN A 49 -15.31 12.71 -22.65
CA GLN A 49 -15.06 11.27 -22.75
C GLN A 49 -14.89 10.80 -24.20
N VAL A 50 -15.76 11.22 -25.11
CA VAL A 50 -15.67 10.82 -26.53
C VAL A 50 -14.43 11.42 -27.20
N LEU A 51 -14.11 12.68 -26.95
CA LEU A 51 -12.91 13.32 -27.50
C LEU A 51 -11.62 12.68 -26.97
N ARG A 52 -11.59 12.35 -25.67
CA ARG A 52 -10.49 11.58 -25.09
C ARG A 52 -10.34 10.23 -25.79
N GLN A 53 -11.41 9.46 -25.95
CA GLN A 53 -11.35 8.15 -26.60
C GLN A 53 -10.92 8.26 -28.08
N LEU A 54 -11.42 9.26 -28.80
CA LEU A 54 -10.99 9.56 -30.16
C LEU A 54 -9.49 9.87 -30.22
N GLY A 55 -8.98 10.71 -29.31
CA GLY A 55 -7.55 11.01 -29.22
C GLY A 55 -6.71 9.77 -28.96
N LEU A 56 -7.15 8.87 -28.07
CA LEU A 56 -6.46 7.61 -27.80
C LEU A 56 -6.39 6.69 -29.05
N TYR A 57 -7.47 6.60 -29.82
CA TYR A 57 -7.45 5.85 -31.09
C TYR A 57 -6.53 6.50 -32.13
N GLN A 58 -6.46 7.82 -32.17
CA GLN A 58 -5.56 8.55 -33.06
C GLN A 58 -4.09 8.34 -32.68
N VAL A 59 -3.75 8.29 -31.39
CA VAL A 59 -2.41 7.91 -30.92
C VAL A 59 -2.07 6.49 -31.36
N ALA A 60 -2.97 5.54 -31.16
CA ALA A 60 -2.78 4.15 -31.58
C ALA A 60 -2.63 3.99 -33.10
N ALA A 61 -3.24 4.89 -33.88
CA ALA A 61 -3.12 4.98 -35.33
C ALA A 61 -1.88 5.77 -35.81
N GLY A 62 -1.04 6.30 -34.91
CA GLY A 62 0.11 7.14 -35.26
C GLY A 62 -0.26 8.54 -35.76
N ARG A 63 -1.49 9.00 -35.55
CA ARG A 63 -2.00 10.32 -35.96
C ARG A 63 -1.87 11.33 -34.82
N PHE A 64 -0.64 11.62 -34.40
CA PHE A 64 -0.35 12.39 -33.19
C PHE A 64 -0.92 13.81 -33.20
N GLU A 65 -0.88 14.52 -34.34
CA GLU A 65 -1.47 15.88 -34.44
C GLU A 65 -2.98 15.88 -34.24
N ALA A 66 -3.67 14.92 -34.86
CA ALA A 66 -5.13 14.78 -34.70
C ALA A 66 -5.48 14.43 -33.24
N ALA A 67 -4.65 13.57 -32.61
CA ALA A 67 -4.82 13.22 -31.20
C ALA A 67 -4.70 14.44 -30.29
N LEU A 68 -3.65 15.27 -30.49
CA LEU A 68 -3.46 16.50 -29.73
C LEU A 68 -4.63 17.46 -29.91
N ALA A 69 -5.14 17.63 -31.13
CA ALA A 69 -6.32 18.44 -31.37
C ALA A 69 -7.56 17.94 -30.60
N SER A 70 -7.77 16.62 -30.58
CA SER A 70 -8.90 16.00 -29.85
C SER A 70 -8.75 16.15 -28.34
N PHE A 71 -7.54 15.97 -27.78
CA PHE A 71 -7.29 16.17 -26.35
C PHE A 71 -7.40 17.63 -25.94
N GLN A 72 -6.95 18.56 -26.78
CA GLN A 72 -7.09 19.99 -26.52
C GLN A 72 -8.57 20.39 -26.52
N GLU A 73 -9.36 19.94 -27.51
CA GLU A 73 -10.80 20.20 -27.51
C GLU A 73 -11.48 19.58 -26.27
N ALA A 74 -10.98 18.44 -25.78
CA ALA A 74 -11.48 17.84 -24.54
C ALA A 74 -11.14 18.70 -23.31
N LEU A 75 -9.91 19.24 -23.22
CA LEU A 75 -9.49 20.16 -22.16
C LEU A 75 -10.33 21.44 -22.17
N ASP A 76 -10.59 22.00 -23.35
CA ASP A 76 -11.41 23.21 -23.50
C ASP A 76 -12.89 22.97 -23.06
N CYS A 77 -13.31 21.71 -23.01
CA CYS A 77 -14.64 21.32 -22.54
C CYS A 77 -14.69 20.99 -21.04
N CYS A 78 -13.54 20.83 -20.36
CA CYS A 78 -13.48 20.56 -18.93
C CYS A 78 -13.82 21.81 -18.11
N GLY A 79 -14.62 21.66 -17.06
CA GLY A 79 -14.89 22.74 -16.12
C GLY A 79 -13.70 22.99 -15.18
N GLU A 80 -13.63 24.19 -14.56
CA GLU A 80 -12.60 24.54 -13.58
C GLU A 80 -12.54 23.57 -12.37
N GLN A 81 -13.64 22.88 -12.07
CA GLN A 81 -13.73 21.93 -10.95
C GLN A 81 -13.24 20.51 -11.31
N GLU A 82 -12.95 20.22 -12.57
CA GLU A 82 -12.61 18.87 -13.06
C GLU A 82 -11.08 18.64 -13.10
N CYS A 83 -10.38 19.03 -12.04
CA CYS A 83 -8.91 19.03 -11.96
C CYS A 83 -8.28 17.66 -12.30
N GLU A 84 -8.83 16.55 -11.78
CA GLU A 84 -8.29 15.21 -12.07
C GLU A 84 -8.44 14.81 -13.55
N GLN A 85 -9.57 15.16 -14.17
CA GLN A 85 -9.81 14.87 -15.58
C GLN A 85 -8.89 15.70 -16.50
N GLN A 86 -8.62 16.95 -16.12
CA GLN A 86 -7.65 17.80 -16.82
C GLN A 86 -6.24 17.21 -16.75
N LEU A 87 -5.80 16.76 -15.57
CA LEU A 87 -4.50 16.12 -15.39
C LEU A 87 -4.38 14.82 -16.21
N GLU A 88 -5.46 14.04 -16.31
CA GLU A 88 -5.49 12.84 -17.14
C GLU A 88 -5.35 13.17 -18.64
N LEU A 89 -6.05 14.20 -19.12
CA LEU A 89 -5.95 14.67 -20.51
C LEU A 89 -4.56 15.24 -20.83
N GLN A 90 -3.94 15.97 -19.90
CA GLN A 90 -2.56 16.43 -20.05
C GLN A 90 -1.58 15.24 -20.18
N ALA A 91 -1.76 14.19 -19.38
CA ALA A 91 -0.97 12.97 -19.55
C ALA A 91 -1.19 12.30 -20.93
N CYS A 92 -2.42 12.34 -21.46
CA CYS A 92 -2.70 11.88 -22.83
C CYS A 92 -1.99 12.75 -23.90
N CYS A 93 -1.93 14.07 -23.71
CA CYS A 93 -1.15 14.96 -24.58
C CYS A 93 0.33 14.60 -24.57
N ALA A 94 0.93 14.36 -23.39
CA ALA A 94 2.31 13.88 -23.30
C ALA A 94 2.54 12.57 -24.07
N ALA A 95 1.58 11.64 -23.99
CA ALA A 95 1.65 10.37 -24.72
C ALA A 95 1.61 10.55 -26.25
N ALA A 96 0.91 11.56 -26.76
CA ALA A 96 0.89 11.91 -28.17
C ALA A 96 2.15 12.67 -28.63
N LEU A 97 2.71 13.53 -27.76
CA LEU A 97 3.92 14.30 -28.04
C LEU A 97 5.18 13.42 -28.07
N TYR A 98 5.32 12.51 -27.11
CA TYR A 98 6.56 11.79 -26.87
C TYR A 98 7.11 10.98 -28.07
N PRO A 99 6.30 10.19 -28.81
CA PRO A 99 6.77 9.42 -29.96
C PRO A 99 7.34 10.26 -31.11
N ARG A 100 7.08 11.58 -31.13
CA ARG A 100 7.61 12.49 -32.15
C ARG A 100 9.10 12.81 -31.97
N GLY A 101 9.67 12.51 -30.80
CA GLY A 101 11.10 12.74 -30.53
C GLY A 101 11.49 14.22 -30.40
N GLY A 102 12.79 14.48 -30.28
CA GLY A 102 13.35 15.84 -30.22
C GLY A 102 12.73 16.71 -29.13
N ALA A 103 12.40 17.96 -29.48
CA ALA A 103 11.79 18.93 -28.57
C ALA A 103 10.41 18.47 -28.03
N TYR A 104 9.64 17.71 -28.81
CA TYR A 104 8.34 17.19 -28.39
C TYR A 104 8.49 16.15 -27.26
N ALA A 105 9.52 15.31 -27.29
CA ALA A 105 9.78 14.34 -26.23
C ALA A 105 10.18 15.02 -24.91
N GLU A 106 10.92 16.13 -24.96
CA GLU A 106 11.23 16.92 -23.77
C GLU A 106 10.00 17.66 -23.23
N ALA A 107 9.20 18.27 -24.11
CA ALA A 107 7.93 18.90 -23.71
C ALA A 107 6.96 17.89 -23.07
N ALA A 108 6.86 16.68 -23.63
CA ALA A 108 6.10 15.59 -23.03
C ALA A 108 6.61 15.23 -21.64
N THR A 109 7.93 15.15 -21.46
CA THR A 109 8.54 14.83 -20.16
C THR A 109 8.24 15.91 -19.12
N GLN A 110 8.39 17.19 -19.48
CA GLN A 110 8.09 18.32 -18.60
C GLN A 110 6.61 18.35 -18.19
N LEU A 111 5.71 18.09 -19.15
CA LEU A 111 4.29 18.00 -18.87
C LEU A 111 3.96 16.87 -17.89
N LEU A 112 4.55 15.69 -18.06
CA LEU A 112 4.34 14.56 -17.14
C LEU A 112 4.83 14.88 -15.73
N VAL A 113 5.97 15.55 -15.59
CA VAL A 113 6.49 16.00 -14.29
C VAL A 113 5.51 16.98 -13.65
N SER A 114 5.04 17.99 -14.39
CA SER A 114 4.06 18.95 -13.89
C SER A 114 2.75 18.30 -13.42
N VAL A 115 2.27 17.29 -14.15
CA VAL A 115 1.08 16.51 -13.76
C VAL A 115 1.33 15.74 -12.47
N LEU A 116 2.47 15.06 -12.36
CA LEU A 116 2.84 14.25 -11.19
C LEU A 116 3.16 15.08 -9.95
N ASP A 117 3.62 16.32 -10.12
CA ASP A 117 3.81 17.30 -9.03
C ASP A 117 2.45 17.80 -8.51
N SER A 118 1.46 17.94 -9.40
CA SER A 118 0.10 18.35 -9.04
C SER A 118 -0.71 17.22 -8.40
N SER A 119 -0.51 15.98 -8.87
CA SER A 119 -1.15 14.80 -8.31
C SER A 119 -0.29 13.55 -8.49
N THR A 120 0.01 12.91 -7.37
CA THR A 120 0.86 11.71 -7.33
C THR A 120 0.17 10.44 -7.84
N SER A 121 -1.13 10.47 -8.12
CA SER A 121 -1.95 9.27 -8.34
C SER A 121 -2.60 9.17 -9.72
N VAL A 122 -2.21 9.98 -10.71
CA VAL A 122 -2.82 9.95 -12.06
C VAL A 122 -2.26 8.75 -12.86
N PRO A 123 -3.03 7.67 -13.11
CA PRO A 123 -2.49 6.44 -13.69
C PRO A 123 -1.92 6.63 -15.10
N ALA A 124 -2.57 7.46 -15.92
CA ALA A 124 -2.09 7.77 -17.27
C ALA A 124 -0.70 8.44 -17.24
N ALA A 125 -0.47 9.37 -16.31
CA ALA A 125 0.80 10.06 -16.16
C ALA A 125 1.90 9.12 -15.65
N LEU A 126 1.59 8.31 -14.63
CA LEU A 126 2.52 7.30 -14.08
C LEU A 126 2.93 6.30 -15.16
N ARG A 127 1.97 5.79 -15.94
CA ARG A 127 2.22 4.86 -17.06
C ARG A 127 3.14 5.49 -18.10
N GLN A 128 2.82 6.70 -18.56
CA GLN A 128 3.61 7.34 -19.60
C GLN A 128 5.01 7.73 -19.12
N TYR A 129 5.14 8.21 -17.88
CA TYR A 129 6.43 8.48 -17.28
C TYR A 129 7.28 7.21 -17.17
N ALA A 130 6.69 6.08 -16.78
CA ALA A 130 7.39 4.80 -16.74
C ALA A 130 7.91 4.36 -18.12
N VAL A 131 7.18 4.66 -19.21
CA VAL A 131 7.66 4.45 -20.59
C VAL A 131 8.86 5.35 -20.89
N VAL A 132 8.77 6.65 -20.61
CA VAL A 132 9.87 7.62 -20.82
C VAL A 132 11.12 7.19 -20.04
N ALA A 133 10.95 6.80 -18.78
CA ALA A 133 12.03 6.33 -17.93
C ALA A 133 12.66 5.03 -18.47
N ALA A 134 11.85 4.10 -18.98
CA ALA A 134 12.33 2.85 -19.56
C ALA A 134 13.17 3.09 -20.83
N ASP A 135 12.72 3.98 -21.71
CA ASP A 135 13.48 4.36 -22.92
C ASP A 135 14.81 5.04 -22.58
N ARG A 136 14.84 5.82 -21.50
CA ARG A 136 16.06 6.44 -20.95
C ARG A 136 16.91 5.48 -20.11
N GLN A 137 16.50 4.21 -19.98
CA GLN A 137 17.15 3.17 -19.17
C GLN A 137 17.24 3.49 -17.66
N LEU A 138 16.32 4.29 -17.14
CA LEU A 138 16.21 4.66 -15.73
C LEU A 138 15.40 3.59 -14.95
N TRP A 139 15.87 2.34 -14.94
CA TRP A 139 15.10 1.19 -14.46
C TRP A 139 14.65 1.26 -12.99
N ALA A 140 15.41 1.95 -12.13
CA ALA A 140 15.00 2.21 -10.75
C ALA A 140 13.74 3.09 -10.68
N ASP A 141 13.66 4.12 -11.53
CA ASP A 141 12.49 5.00 -11.62
C ASP A 141 11.32 4.26 -12.25
N VAL A 142 11.56 3.42 -13.27
CA VAL A 142 10.52 2.54 -13.82
C VAL A 142 9.91 1.69 -12.72
N ALA A 143 10.72 1.00 -11.90
CA ALA A 143 10.21 0.17 -10.82
C ALA A 143 9.37 0.98 -9.81
N LYS A 144 9.89 2.12 -9.33
CA LYS A 144 9.18 2.99 -8.37
C LYS A 144 7.83 3.48 -8.91
N VAL A 145 7.84 4.05 -10.10
CA VAL A 145 6.65 4.65 -10.73
C VAL A 145 5.63 3.58 -11.09
N THR A 146 6.10 2.40 -11.54
CA THR A 146 5.20 1.31 -11.90
C THR A 146 4.57 0.63 -10.68
N VAL A 147 5.26 0.57 -9.54
CA VAL A 147 4.64 0.12 -8.28
C VAL A 147 3.52 1.08 -7.86
N ARG A 148 3.74 2.40 -7.96
CA ARG A 148 2.69 3.41 -7.71
C ARG A 148 1.52 3.27 -8.68
N LEU A 149 1.80 3.06 -9.96
CA LEU A 149 0.79 2.80 -10.99
C LEU A 149 -0.06 1.59 -10.63
N LEU A 150 0.56 0.46 -10.26
CA LEU A 150 -0.15 -0.79 -9.97
C LEU A 150 -0.85 -0.78 -8.61
N ALA A 151 -0.46 0.12 -7.70
CA ALA A 151 -1.24 0.41 -6.49
C ALA A 151 -2.55 1.14 -6.82
N ALA A 152 -2.53 2.05 -7.81
CA ALA A 152 -3.70 2.81 -8.26
C ALA A 152 -4.56 2.06 -9.29
N ALA A 153 -3.94 1.26 -10.16
CA ALA A 153 -4.56 0.53 -11.27
C ALA A 153 -3.94 -0.89 -11.40
N PRO A 154 -4.32 -1.83 -10.51
CA PRO A 154 -3.68 -3.15 -10.43
C PRO A 154 -3.84 -4.01 -11.69
N GLU A 155 -4.87 -3.76 -12.51
CA GLU A 155 -5.15 -4.41 -13.78
C GLU A 155 -4.34 -3.86 -14.98
N ASP A 156 -3.48 -2.86 -14.76
CA ASP A 156 -2.67 -2.26 -15.82
C ASP A 156 -1.60 -3.23 -16.35
N ARG A 157 -1.91 -3.89 -17.47
CA ARG A 157 -1.01 -4.86 -18.12
C ARG A 157 0.32 -4.26 -18.57
N GLN A 158 0.32 -3.01 -19.03
CA GLN A 158 1.54 -2.35 -19.48
C GLN A 158 2.43 -2.01 -18.29
N GLY A 159 1.83 -1.55 -17.18
CA GLY A 159 2.51 -1.42 -15.90
C GLY A 159 3.13 -2.74 -15.47
N GLN A 160 2.37 -3.83 -15.41
CA GLN A 160 2.89 -5.14 -15.04
C GLN A 160 4.10 -5.57 -15.89
N GLN A 161 4.06 -5.35 -17.21
CA GLN A 161 5.17 -5.62 -18.12
C GLN A 161 6.40 -4.73 -17.87
N LEU A 162 6.19 -3.43 -17.64
CA LEU A 162 7.27 -2.48 -17.33
C LEU A 162 7.94 -2.82 -16.01
N LEU A 163 7.19 -3.19 -14.98
CA LEU A 163 7.75 -3.63 -13.70
C LEU A 163 8.57 -4.91 -13.87
N ALA A 164 8.06 -5.89 -14.62
CA ALA A 164 8.80 -7.12 -14.89
C ALA A 164 10.13 -6.84 -15.60
N ARG A 165 10.14 -5.96 -16.61
CA ARG A 165 11.36 -5.52 -17.31
C ARG A 165 12.31 -4.76 -16.38
N ALA A 166 11.78 -3.86 -15.57
CA ALA A 166 12.57 -3.08 -14.61
C ALA A 166 13.23 -3.97 -13.58
N VAL A 167 12.50 -4.94 -13.02
CA VAL A 167 13.05 -5.91 -12.07
C VAL A 167 14.14 -6.74 -12.74
N GLN A 168 13.92 -7.26 -13.95
CA GLN A 168 14.97 -7.99 -14.70
C GLN A 168 16.21 -7.14 -14.96
N ALA A 169 16.04 -5.86 -15.31
CA ALA A 169 17.16 -4.97 -15.55
C ALA A 169 17.90 -4.60 -14.26
N VAL A 170 17.18 -4.38 -13.16
CA VAL A 170 17.76 -4.05 -11.85
C VAL A 170 18.47 -5.26 -11.24
N THR A 171 17.94 -6.48 -11.40
CA THR A 171 18.60 -7.71 -10.93
C THR A 171 19.84 -8.06 -11.73
N GLN A 172 19.94 -7.61 -12.99
CA GLN A 172 21.15 -7.73 -13.81
C GLN A 172 22.16 -6.60 -13.59
N LEU A 173 21.76 -5.50 -12.95
CA LEU A 173 22.66 -4.40 -12.62
C LEU A 173 23.47 -4.74 -11.35
N PRO A 174 24.78 -4.41 -11.31
CA PRO A 174 25.58 -4.41 -10.09
C PRO A 174 25.01 -3.55 -8.96
N LEU A 175 23.94 -2.78 -9.21
CA LEU A 175 23.29 -1.87 -8.28
C LEU A 175 22.66 -2.60 -7.08
N LEU A 176 22.11 -3.80 -7.23
CA LEU A 176 21.63 -4.58 -6.07
C LEU A 176 22.79 -5.13 -5.23
N HIS A 177 23.91 -5.45 -5.88
CA HIS A 177 25.15 -5.78 -5.18
C HIS A 177 25.76 -4.54 -4.52
N GLN A 178 25.61 -3.34 -5.11
CA GLN A 178 25.99 -2.08 -4.49
C GLN A 178 25.04 -1.68 -3.37
N LEU A 179 23.72 -1.90 -3.46
CA LEU A 179 22.76 -1.63 -2.38
C LEU A 179 23.02 -2.56 -1.20
N SER A 180 23.31 -3.85 -1.44
CA SER A 180 23.73 -4.76 -0.37
C SER A 180 25.11 -4.42 0.20
N GLN A 181 26.08 -3.98 -0.64
CA GLN A 181 27.40 -3.53 -0.17
C GLN A 181 27.40 -2.13 0.49
N GLN A 182 26.46 -1.25 0.15
CA GLN A 182 26.34 0.10 0.73
C GLN A 182 25.58 0.07 2.05
N ALA A 183 24.52 -0.73 2.18
CA ALA A 183 23.93 -1.07 3.48
C ALA A 183 25.01 -1.65 4.42
N PHE A 184 25.92 -2.48 3.88
CA PHE A 184 27.06 -3.03 4.62
C PHE A 184 28.10 -1.96 5.03
N LYS A 185 28.45 -1.01 4.16
CA LYS A 185 29.42 0.08 4.45
C LYS A 185 28.88 1.12 5.46
N LEU A 186 27.57 1.35 5.50
CA LEU A 186 26.95 2.25 6.47
C LEU A 186 26.81 1.61 7.85
N CYS A 187 26.59 0.30 7.95
CA CYS A 187 26.64 -0.44 9.21
C CYS A 187 28.06 -0.54 9.83
N SER A 188 29.11 -0.42 9.02
CA SER A 188 30.50 -0.55 9.46
C SER A 188 31.24 0.78 9.67
N SER A 189 30.66 1.92 9.28
CA SER A 189 31.23 3.26 9.53
C SER A 189 30.44 4.00 10.62
N ARG A 190 30.93 3.92 11.86
CA ARG A 190 30.32 4.52 13.07
C ARG A 190 30.34 6.05 13.15
N SER A 191 30.65 6.78 12.07
CA SER A 191 30.66 8.24 12.11
C SER A 191 30.66 8.86 10.71
N SER A 192 29.48 9.14 10.15
CA SER A 192 29.27 10.31 9.28
C SER A 192 27.78 10.54 9.06
N SER A 193 27.37 11.81 9.05
CA SER A 193 25.99 12.27 8.95
C SER A 193 25.40 11.99 7.56
N SER A 194 24.27 11.27 7.52
CA SER A 194 23.57 10.80 6.32
C SER A 194 22.50 11.79 5.78
N SER A 195 22.78 13.09 5.77
CA SER A 195 21.79 14.11 5.32
C SER A 195 21.89 14.52 3.84
N ASP A 196 22.87 14.04 3.08
CA ASP A 196 23.19 14.64 1.77
C ASP A 196 22.55 13.93 0.55
N TRP A 197 21.86 12.80 0.71
CA TRP A 197 21.36 12.04 -0.44
C TRP A 197 20.02 12.55 -0.99
N LEU A 198 19.08 12.95 -0.14
CA LEU A 198 17.77 13.46 -0.60
C LEU A 198 17.75 14.97 -0.88
N ALA A 199 18.64 15.75 -0.24
CA ALA A 199 18.76 17.19 -0.50
C ALA A 199 19.57 17.52 -1.77
N SER A 200 20.31 16.56 -2.33
CA SER A 200 21.08 16.74 -3.57
C SER A 200 20.36 16.23 -4.83
N SER A 201 19.16 15.64 -4.71
CA SER A 201 18.31 15.33 -5.86
C SER A 201 17.54 16.57 -6.36
N SER A 202 18.21 17.71 -6.48
CA SER A 202 17.78 18.69 -7.47
C SER A 202 17.80 17.98 -8.81
N TRP A 203 16.62 17.67 -9.34
CA TRP A 203 16.43 17.12 -10.68
C TRP A 203 17.32 17.89 -11.66
N ARG A 204 18.28 17.20 -12.27
CA ARG A 204 19.06 17.73 -13.38
C ARG A 204 18.77 16.84 -14.59
N PRO A 205 18.26 17.40 -15.70
CA PRO A 205 18.10 16.62 -16.92
C PRO A 205 19.44 15.98 -17.30
N GLY A 206 19.41 14.68 -17.57
CA GLY A 206 20.54 13.99 -18.19
C GLY A 206 20.85 14.56 -19.57
N PRO A 207 22.02 14.22 -20.15
CA PRO A 207 22.42 14.75 -21.45
C PRO A 207 21.39 14.39 -22.54
N SER A 208 21.14 15.33 -23.46
CA SER A 208 20.10 15.24 -24.49
C SER A 208 20.24 14.00 -25.37
N LEU A 209 19.11 13.55 -25.96
CA LEU A 209 19.05 12.40 -26.88
C LEU A 209 20.08 12.49 -28.03
N GLU A 210 20.39 13.70 -28.49
CA GLU A 210 21.37 14.00 -29.55
C GLU A 210 22.79 13.58 -29.17
N SER A 211 23.18 13.75 -27.90
CA SER A 211 24.51 13.39 -27.42
C SER A 211 24.79 11.87 -27.43
N ARG A 212 23.73 11.05 -27.41
CA ARG A 212 23.83 9.58 -27.50
C ARG A 212 23.66 9.04 -28.92
N GLN A 213 22.89 9.72 -29.76
CA GLN A 213 22.77 9.36 -31.19
C GLN A 213 24.07 9.62 -31.97
N ALA A 214 24.88 10.60 -31.56
CA ALA A 214 26.21 10.83 -32.14
C ALA A 214 27.22 9.68 -31.91
N ALA A 215 26.95 8.77 -30.95
CA ALA A 215 27.83 7.65 -30.64
C ALA A 215 27.46 6.33 -31.38
N ALA A 216 26.33 6.30 -32.10
CA ALA A 216 25.91 5.14 -32.89
C ALA A 216 26.09 5.46 -34.38
N GLY A 217 27.07 4.81 -35.01
CA GLY A 217 27.52 5.08 -36.38
C GLY A 217 26.39 5.16 -37.44
N SER A 218 26.49 6.17 -38.29
CA SER A 218 25.55 6.51 -39.35
C SER A 218 25.76 5.69 -40.62
N ASP A 219 24.73 4.97 -41.08
CA ASP A 219 24.57 4.56 -42.47
C ASP A 219 23.08 4.50 -42.83
N ARG A 220 22.48 5.65 -43.13
CA ARG A 220 21.24 5.76 -43.94
C ARG A 220 21.23 7.06 -44.75
N PRO A 221 20.78 7.03 -46.02
CA PRO A 221 20.76 8.21 -46.87
C PRO A 221 19.62 9.14 -46.47
N ALA A 222 19.93 10.44 -46.38
CA ALA A 222 19.00 11.50 -46.07
C ALA A 222 17.99 11.72 -47.22
N SER A 223 16.71 11.48 -46.94
CA SER A 223 15.62 12.04 -47.74
C SER A 223 15.28 13.42 -47.17
N SER A 224 15.45 14.47 -47.97
CA SER A 224 15.12 15.85 -47.61
C SER A 224 13.61 16.01 -47.42
N CYS A 225 13.16 16.11 -46.18
CA CYS A 225 11.83 16.59 -45.83
C CYS A 225 11.99 18.03 -45.33
N SER A 226 11.36 18.99 -46.01
CA SER A 226 11.35 20.39 -45.59
C SER A 226 10.35 20.58 -44.45
N CYS A 227 10.81 20.50 -43.20
CA CYS A 227 10.07 20.98 -42.03
C CYS A 227 10.48 22.44 -41.74
N MET A 228 9.57 23.38 -41.98
CA MET A 228 9.65 24.74 -41.45
C MET A 228 8.66 24.86 -40.27
N ASP A 229 9.15 25.46 -39.17
CA ASP A 229 8.45 26.01 -37.98
C ASP A 229 7.64 25.10 -37.03
N ASP A 230 8.19 23.93 -36.66
CA ASP A 230 7.65 23.09 -35.57
C ASP A 230 7.91 23.66 -34.15
N SER A 231 8.90 24.53 -33.96
CA SER A 231 9.23 25.11 -32.65
C SER A 231 8.17 26.08 -32.13
N ALA A 232 7.45 26.77 -33.02
CA ALA A 232 6.40 27.70 -32.64
C ALA A 232 5.17 26.98 -32.07
N VAL A 233 4.85 25.79 -32.58
CA VAL A 233 3.73 24.97 -32.09
C VAL A 233 4.01 24.46 -30.68
N VAL A 234 5.23 23.94 -30.42
CA VAL A 234 5.64 23.50 -29.09
C VAL A 234 5.67 24.68 -28.11
N ALA A 235 6.23 25.83 -28.52
CA ALA A 235 6.29 27.01 -27.67
C ALA A 235 4.90 27.55 -27.33
N THR A 236 3.98 27.59 -28.30
CA THR A 236 2.59 28.04 -28.07
C THR A 236 1.85 27.10 -27.12
N TRP A 237 2.05 25.79 -27.27
CA TRP A 237 1.40 24.77 -26.45
C TRP A 237 1.92 24.76 -25.00
N CYS A 238 3.24 24.90 -24.80
CA CYS A 238 3.84 25.02 -23.48
C CYS A 238 3.47 26.34 -22.78
N SER A 239 3.39 27.46 -23.52
CA SER A 239 3.13 28.79 -22.94
C SER A 239 1.67 28.98 -22.54
N SER A 240 0.71 28.34 -23.23
CA SER A 240 -0.71 28.47 -22.88
C SER A 240 -1.08 27.78 -21.55
N HIS A 241 -0.24 26.89 -21.04
CA HIS A 241 -0.51 26.11 -19.83
C HIS A 241 0.42 26.45 -18.65
N SER A 242 1.52 27.18 -18.86
CA SER A 242 2.35 27.70 -17.76
C SER A 242 1.67 28.81 -16.96
N ASP A 243 0.72 29.52 -17.57
CA ASP A 243 0.13 30.73 -16.98
C ASP A 243 -1.10 30.46 -16.10
N SER A 244 -1.73 29.28 -16.20
CA SER A 244 -2.98 28.98 -15.48
C SER A 244 -2.79 28.56 -14.01
N THR A 245 -1.56 28.40 -13.52
CA THR A 245 -1.26 28.00 -12.14
C THR A 245 -0.95 29.17 -11.20
N SER A 246 -1.05 30.43 -11.66
CA SER A 246 -0.67 31.62 -10.88
C SER A 246 -1.80 32.31 -10.08
N TRP A 247 -3.01 31.74 -10.03
CA TRP A 247 -4.18 32.39 -9.39
C TRP A 247 -4.55 31.79 -8.03
N THR A 248 -3.75 32.02 -6.99
CA THR A 248 -4.23 31.96 -5.59
C THR A 248 -3.44 32.87 -4.65
N SER A 249 -3.65 34.20 -4.74
CA SER A 249 -3.43 35.08 -3.58
C SER A 249 -4.02 36.47 -3.82
N HIS A 250 -5.28 36.71 -3.40
CA HIS A 250 -5.68 38.02 -2.86
C HIS A 250 -6.99 37.96 -2.04
N HIS A 251 -6.80 38.22 -0.74
CA HIS A 251 -7.67 38.85 0.25
C HIS A 251 -9.19 38.66 0.25
N SER A 252 -9.63 37.93 1.27
CA SER A 252 -10.89 38.12 1.99
C SER A 252 -10.91 39.44 2.76
N SER A 253 -11.93 40.28 2.52
CA SER A 253 -12.41 41.27 3.50
C SER A 253 -13.89 41.59 3.28
N SER A 254 -14.64 41.47 4.38
CA SER A 254 -15.82 42.27 4.77
C SER A 254 -17.16 42.03 4.07
N ARG A 255 -18.15 41.54 4.85
CA ARG A 255 -19.31 42.36 5.24
C ARG A 255 -20.18 41.73 6.33
N GLU A 256 -20.33 42.49 7.41
CA GLU A 256 -21.44 42.43 8.36
C GLU A 256 -22.77 42.73 7.67
N THR A 257 -23.84 42.06 8.10
CA THR A 257 -25.16 42.68 8.23
C THR A 257 -25.95 42.02 9.36
N ALA A 258 -26.39 42.87 10.29
CA ALA A 258 -27.31 42.59 11.38
C ALA A 258 -28.76 42.40 10.89
N GLY A 259 -29.60 41.71 11.68
CA GLY A 259 -31.06 41.84 11.53
C GLY A 259 -31.97 40.83 12.25
N ARG A 260 -32.41 41.21 13.46
CA ARG A 260 -33.79 41.05 14.03
C ARG A 260 -34.32 39.70 14.56
N SER A 261 -34.31 39.58 15.89
CA SER A 261 -35.46 39.54 16.84
C SER A 261 -36.80 38.84 16.48
N ARG A 262 -37.23 37.91 17.35
CA ARG A 262 -38.54 37.81 18.07
C ARG A 262 -38.55 36.50 18.89
N SER A 263 -38.53 36.53 20.24
CA SER A 263 -39.59 36.79 21.24
C SER A 263 -40.46 35.57 21.61
N GLY A 264 -40.49 35.23 22.90
CA GLY A 264 -41.51 34.40 23.57
C GLY A 264 -40.88 33.33 24.49
N SER A 265 -40.61 33.54 25.79
CA SER A 265 -41.46 33.78 26.98
C SER A 265 -42.04 32.51 27.63
N GLY A 266 -41.72 32.33 28.93
CA GLY A 266 -42.29 31.36 29.89
C GLY A 266 -41.18 30.50 30.50
N GLY A 267 -40.67 30.69 31.73
CA GLY A 267 -41.37 30.79 33.02
C GLY A 267 -41.73 29.36 33.49
N SER A 268 -41.37 28.82 34.66
CA SER A 268 -40.87 29.35 35.92
C SER A 268 -40.37 28.18 36.81
N THR A 269 -39.34 28.45 37.63
CA THR A 269 -39.13 28.04 39.04
C THR A 269 -39.61 26.68 39.57
N HIS A 270 -38.69 25.93 40.20
CA HIS A 270 -38.83 25.57 41.63
C HIS A 270 -37.48 25.20 42.27
N GLU A 271 -37.45 25.42 43.58
CA GLU A 271 -36.33 25.56 44.50
C GLU A 271 -35.62 24.26 44.92
N ALA A 272 -34.42 24.50 45.47
CA ALA A 272 -33.55 23.70 46.34
C ALA A 272 -34.30 23.10 47.58
N PRO A 273 -33.70 22.28 48.49
CA PRO A 273 -32.29 22.33 48.89
C PRO A 273 -31.53 21.05 49.30
N ALA A 274 -30.21 21.25 49.30
CA ALA A 274 -29.11 20.74 50.12
C ALA A 274 -29.34 19.58 51.11
N GLU A 275 -28.39 18.64 51.13
CA GLU A 275 -27.79 18.17 52.38
C GLU A 275 -26.34 17.70 52.19
N ALA A 276 -25.54 17.97 53.22
CA ALA A 276 -24.09 17.83 53.27
C ALA A 276 -23.68 16.52 53.96
N ALA A 277 -22.58 15.90 53.54
CA ALA A 277 -21.79 15.06 54.44
C ALA A 277 -20.31 15.07 54.04
N ARG A 278 -19.50 15.51 55.01
CA ARG A 278 -18.05 15.53 55.02
C ARG A 278 -17.50 14.12 55.25
N GLY A 279 -16.35 13.81 54.65
CA GLY A 279 -15.57 12.61 54.98
C GLY A 279 -14.17 12.70 54.40
N ALA A 280 -13.28 13.41 55.10
CA ALA A 280 -11.86 13.44 54.80
C ALA A 280 -11.18 12.13 55.25
N SER A 281 -10.34 11.55 54.40
CA SER A 281 -9.25 10.68 54.87
C SER A 281 -7.97 11.01 54.10
N SER A 282 -6.91 11.19 54.88
CA SER A 282 -5.56 11.55 54.48
C SER A 282 -4.83 10.35 53.88
N ALA A 283 -4.35 10.47 52.66
CA ALA A 283 -3.34 9.57 52.10
C ALA A 283 -1.97 10.26 52.15
N ALA A 284 -1.07 9.68 52.95
CA ALA A 284 0.30 10.12 53.11
C ALA A 284 1.10 9.91 51.81
N SER A 285 1.78 10.98 51.41
CA SER A 285 2.76 11.01 50.33
C SER A 285 4.00 10.22 50.71
N LEU A 286 4.33 9.18 49.95
CA LEU A 286 5.65 8.56 49.91
C LEU A 286 6.22 8.75 48.51
N ASN A 287 7.18 9.67 48.40
CA ASN A 287 8.03 9.86 47.23
C ASN A 287 9.00 8.67 47.09
N PRO A 288 9.00 7.90 45.99
CA PRO A 288 10.16 7.10 45.62
C PRO A 288 11.14 7.98 44.84
N SER A 289 12.36 8.00 45.34
CA SER A 289 13.54 8.60 44.72
C SER A 289 13.72 8.11 43.28
N SER A 290 13.67 9.07 42.35
CA SER A 290 14.01 8.91 40.95
C SER A 290 15.46 8.44 40.78
N SER A 291 15.64 7.14 40.53
CA SER A 291 16.86 6.62 39.92
C SER A 291 16.71 6.81 38.41
N SER A 292 17.53 7.70 37.86
CA SER A 292 17.64 7.93 36.42
C SER A 292 18.22 6.68 35.76
N SER A 293 17.37 5.72 35.43
CA SER A 293 17.70 4.66 34.50
C SER A 293 17.95 5.31 33.14
N GLN A 294 19.22 5.30 32.72
CA GLN A 294 19.58 5.65 31.36
C GLN A 294 18.87 4.68 30.42
N SER A 295 17.75 5.15 29.87
CA SER A 295 17.05 4.55 28.74
C SER A 295 18.05 4.44 27.60
N GLY A 296 18.70 3.28 27.48
CA GLY A 296 19.53 2.95 26.34
C GLY A 296 18.66 3.01 25.10
N SER A 297 18.85 4.05 24.29
CA SER A 297 18.20 4.20 23.00
C SER A 297 18.43 2.93 22.19
N ARG A 298 17.38 2.11 22.05
CA ARG A 298 17.41 0.91 21.21
C ARG A 298 17.53 1.39 19.76
N HIS A 299 18.75 1.38 19.23
CA HIS A 299 19.00 1.60 17.81
C HIS A 299 18.33 0.47 17.02
N TYR A 300 17.40 0.83 16.14
CA TYR A 300 16.82 -0.10 15.18
C TYR A 300 17.87 -0.44 14.10
N LEU A 301 17.85 -1.69 13.65
CA LEU A 301 18.75 -2.20 12.60
C LEU A 301 18.47 -1.62 11.21
N TYR A 302 17.27 -1.07 11.00
CA TYR A 302 16.86 -0.46 9.74
C TYR A 302 16.37 0.98 9.95
N GLY A 303 16.81 1.89 9.08
CA GLY A 303 16.25 3.23 8.95
C GLY A 303 14.90 3.25 8.23
N PRO A 304 14.14 4.36 8.30
CA PRO A 304 12.87 4.50 7.58
C PRO A 304 12.96 4.19 6.08
N ASP A 305 14.00 4.70 5.40
CA ASP A 305 14.19 4.49 3.95
C ASP A 305 14.45 3.01 3.58
N GLU A 306 15.06 2.25 4.47
CA GLU A 306 15.31 0.82 4.27
C GLU A 306 14.03 0.00 4.45
N LEU A 307 13.17 0.40 5.40
CA LEU A 307 11.85 -0.19 5.58
C LEU A 307 10.95 0.08 4.36
N ASP A 308 10.99 1.29 3.81
CA ASP A 308 10.27 1.64 2.58
C ASP A 308 10.79 0.83 1.38
N SER A 309 12.11 0.66 1.28
CA SER A 309 12.73 -0.17 0.24
C SER A 309 12.30 -1.64 0.35
N LEU A 310 12.25 -2.20 1.56
CA LEU A 310 11.75 -3.54 1.80
C LEU A 310 10.26 -3.66 1.46
N ALA A 311 9.44 -2.68 1.86
CA ALA A 311 8.01 -2.65 1.53
C ALA A 311 7.78 -2.60 0.02
N LEU A 312 8.58 -1.83 -0.71
CA LEU A 312 8.56 -1.78 -2.18
C LEU A 312 8.97 -3.12 -2.79
N LEU A 313 10.02 -3.78 -2.27
CA LEU A 313 10.46 -5.09 -2.76
C LEU A 313 9.40 -6.17 -2.52
N PHE A 314 8.77 -6.19 -1.35
CA PHE A 314 7.66 -7.11 -1.07
C PHE A 314 6.43 -6.83 -1.93
N THR A 315 6.12 -5.54 -2.16
CA THR A 315 5.03 -5.13 -3.06
C THR A 315 5.32 -5.58 -4.49
N ALA A 316 6.54 -5.36 -4.99
CA ALA A 316 6.97 -5.83 -6.29
C ALA A 316 6.90 -7.36 -6.39
N ALA A 317 7.36 -8.09 -5.37
CA ALA A 317 7.27 -9.55 -5.34
C ALA A 317 5.81 -10.03 -5.42
N LYS A 318 4.90 -9.38 -4.67
CA LYS A 318 3.46 -9.67 -4.69
C LYS A 318 2.84 -9.37 -6.05
N VAL A 319 3.17 -8.24 -6.66
CA VAL A 319 2.67 -7.85 -7.98
C VAL A 319 3.17 -8.80 -9.05
N LEU A 320 4.46 -9.15 -9.05
CA LEU A 320 5.04 -10.13 -9.97
C LEU A 320 4.37 -11.50 -9.82
N TYR A 321 4.13 -11.94 -8.58
CA TYR A 321 3.43 -13.18 -8.30
C TYR A 321 1.99 -13.15 -8.84
N ALA A 322 1.23 -12.09 -8.54
CA ALA A 322 -0.15 -11.93 -8.99
C ALA A 322 -0.26 -11.81 -10.52
N GLY A 323 0.72 -11.16 -11.15
CA GLY A 323 0.82 -11.03 -12.61
C GLY A 323 1.36 -12.27 -13.33
N GLY A 324 1.62 -13.38 -12.61
CA GLY A 324 2.11 -14.63 -13.20
C GLY A 324 3.60 -14.65 -13.56
N ALA A 325 4.37 -13.60 -13.22
CA ALA A 325 5.81 -13.52 -13.41
C ALA A 325 6.58 -14.27 -12.30
N LEU A 326 6.25 -15.56 -12.10
CA LEU A 326 6.70 -16.37 -10.96
C LEU A 326 8.22 -16.48 -10.84
N ALA A 327 8.94 -16.58 -11.96
CA ALA A 327 10.40 -16.65 -11.96
C ALA A 327 11.04 -15.34 -11.44
N ALA A 328 10.51 -14.19 -11.85
CA ALA A 328 10.98 -12.88 -11.37
C ALA A 328 10.64 -12.66 -9.90
N ALA A 329 9.43 -13.06 -9.47
CA ALA A 329 9.04 -13.02 -8.06
C ALA A 329 9.98 -13.88 -7.20
N ALA A 330 10.30 -15.10 -7.64
CA ALA A 330 11.22 -16.00 -6.94
C ALA A 330 12.64 -15.42 -6.85
N GLN A 331 13.17 -14.86 -7.93
CA GLN A 331 14.48 -14.19 -7.93
C GLN A 331 14.51 -13.01 -6.95
N LEU A 332 13.47 -12.19 -6.93
CA LEU A 332 13.37 -11.05 -6.02
C LEU A 332 13.36 -11.51 -4.55
N LEU A 333 12.62 -12.58 -4.25
CA LEU A 333 12.57 -13.16 -2.90
C LEU A 333 13.91 -13.77 -2.49
N GLN A 334 14.64 -14.44 -3.40
CA GLN A 334 15.98 -14.95 -3.13
C GLN A 334 16.97 -13.83 -2.79
N LEU A 335 16.86 -12.68 -3.47
CA LEU A 335 17.69 -11.52 -3.19
C LEU A 335 17.38 -10.92 -1.80
N CYS A 336 16.09 -10.80 -1.45
CA CYS A 336 15.69 -10.37 -0.11
C CYS A 336 16.20 -11.34 0.97
N ALA A 337 16.14 -12.65 0.72
CA ALA A 337 16.65 -13.67 1.64
C ALA A 337 18.18 -13.59 1.82
N ALA A 338 18.93 -13.37 0.74
CA ALA A 338 20.38 -13.20 0.80
C ALA A 338 20.79 -11.92 1.55
N ALA A 339 20.05 -10.82 1.37
CA ALA A 339 20.26 -9.59 2.12
C ALA A 339 19.98 -9.79 3.61
N ALA A 340 18.90 -10.51 3.96
CA ALA A 340 18.58 -10.86 5.34
C ALA A 340 19.69 -11.72 5.97
N ALA A 341 20.15 -12.78 5.29
CA ALA A 341 21.24 -13.63 5.77
C ALA A 341 22.57 -12.87 5.93
N SER A 342 22.82 -11.87 5.08
CA SER A 342 24.03 -11.03 5.19
C SER A 342 23.95 -10.06 6.38
N ALA A 343 22.76 -9.55 6.70
CA ALA A 343 22.54 -8.74 7.89
C ALA A 343 22.71 -9.57 9.18
N GLU A 344 22.41 -10.88 9.13
CA GLU A 344 22.61 -11.82 10.23
C GLU A 344 24.09 -12.03 10.55
N ALA A 345 24.93 -12.25 9.52
CA ALA A 345 26.36 -12.49 9.70
C ALA A 345 27.14 -11.31 10.31
N GLY A 346 26.58 -10.09 10.30
CA GLY A 346 27.21 -8.88 10.84
C GLY A 346 26.98 -8.62 12.32
N VAL A 347 26.09 -9.36 12.99
CA VAL A 347 25.67 -9.11 14.39
C VAL A 347 26.36 -10.06 15.38
N ASP A 348 27.08 -11.08 14.88
CA ASP A 348 27.70 -12.11 15.71
C ASP A 348 29.03 -11.68 16.33
N GLY A 349 28.91 -10.89 17.38
CA GLY A 349 29.95 -10.67 18.39
C GLY A 349 29.67 -11.33 19.75
N GLY A 350 28.55 -12.04 19.96
CA GLY A 350 28.29 -12.60 21.30
C GLY A 350 27.05 -13.46 21.48
N SER A 351 27.30 -14.69 21.94
CA SER A 351 26.41 -15.72 22.47
C SER A 351 25.79 -16.67 21.43
N ALA A 352 25.95 -17.97 21.70
CA ALA A 352 25.42 -19.06 20.91
C ALA A 352 23.93 -18.87 20.61
N ASP A 353 23.61 -18.93 19.32
CA ASP A 353 22.31 -18.68 18.69
C ASP A 353 21.16 -19.33 19.47
N ALA A 354 20.40 -18.51 20.20
CA ALA A 354 19.26 -18.99 20.95
C ALA A 354 18.17 -19.44 19.98
N THR A 355 17.60 -20.63 20.19
CA THR A 355 16.53 -21.20 19.36
C THR A 355 15.51 -20.14 18.96
N PRO A 356 15.15 -19.98 17.69
CA PRO A 356 14.20 -18.94 17.27
C PRO A 356 12.81 -19.15 17.87
N LEU A 357 12.03 -18.07 17.99
CA LEU A 357 10.59 -18.10 18.26
C LEU A 357 9.85 -17.71 16.98
N TYR A 358 8.95 -18.55 16.49
CA TYR A 358 8.28 -18.30 15.22
C TYR A 358 6.99 -17.50 15.41
N LEU A 359 6.74 -16.51 14.56
CA LEU A 359 5.49 -15.75 14.50
C LEU A 359 4.72 -16.15 13.24
N CYS A 360 3.68 -16.97 13.36
CA CYS A 360 2.93 -17.47 12.22
C CYS A 360 1.56 -16.81 12.13
N GLY A 361 1.26 -16.18 11.00
CA GLY A 361 0.04 -15.41 10.84
C GLY A 361 -0.05 -14.71 9.51
N ASP A 362 -0.99 -13.77 9.39
CA ASP A 362 -1.03 -12.83 8.28
C ASP A 362 0.02 -11.71 8.45
N SER A 363 -0.25 -10.50 7.95
CA SER A 363 0.64 -9.35 8.08
C SER A 363 0.89 -8.90 9.53
N HIS A 364 0.09 -9.32 10.51
CA HIS A 364 0.32 -9.01 11.94
C HIS A 364 1.54 -9.70 12.56
N CYS A 365 2.14 -10.68 11.88
CA CYS A 365 3.46 -11.20 12.29
C CYS A 365 4.61 -10.24 11.97
N LEU A 366 4.43 -9.28 11.04
CA LEU A 366 5.48 -8.42 10.52
C LEU A 366 5.99 -7.37 11.51
N PRO A 367 5.15 -6.73 12.36
CA PRO A 367 5.65 -5.82 13.39
C PRO A 367 6.67 -6.46 14.34
N GLY A 368 6.55 -7.77 14.58
CA GLY A 368 7.49 -8.55 15.37
C GLY A 368 8.68 -9.13 14.60
N ALA A 369 8.66 -9.11 13.27
CA ALA A 369 9.63 -9.79 12.42
C ALA A 369 11.08 -9.40 12.74
N TRP A 370 11.93 -10.41 12.96
CA TRP A 370 13.38 -10.31 13.17
C TRP A 370 13.81 -9.50 14.39
N ARG A 371 12.85 -9.10 15.24
CA ARG A 371 13.11 -8.47 16.53
C ARG A 371 13.46 -9.54 17.56
N HIS A 372 13.84 -9.08 18.74
CA HIS A 372 14.21 -9.96 19.84
C HIS A 372 13.25 -9.79 21.00
N VAL A 373 12.98 -10.90 21.67
CA VAL A 373 12.35 -10.95 23.00
C VAL A 373 13.26 -11.70 23.96
N THR A 374 13.10 -11.48 25.26
CA THR A 374 13.83 -12.18 26.31
C THR A 374 12.91 -13.19 26.97
N LEU A 375 13.16 -14.49 26.75
CA LEU A 375 12.41 -15.58 27.35
C LEU A 375 13.32 -16.38 28.27
N ASN A 376 12.95 -16.51 29.55
CA ASN A 376 13.78 -17.19 30.56
C ASN A 376 15.25 -16.69 30.57
N ASN A 377 15.43 -15.36 30.57
CA ASN A 377 16.74 -14.69 30.47
C ASN A 377 17.55 -15.02 29.21
N ARG A 378 16.94 -15.61 28.18
CA ARG A 378 17.56 -15.87 26.88
C ARG A 378 16.94 -14.96 25.83
N ARG A 379 17.80 -14.23 25.14
CA ARG A 379 17.39 -13.39 24.02
C ARG A 379 17.09 -14.29 22.83
N ARG A 380 15.85 -14.28 22.37
CA ARG A 380 15.30 -15.10 21.28
C ARG A 380 14.95 -14.20 20.11
N ARG A 381 15.29 -14.61 18.89
CA ARG A 381 14.86 -13.89 17.69
C ARG A 381 13.47 -14.34 17.25
N LEU A 382 12.66 -13.39 16.83
CA LEU A 382 11.32 -13.60 16.28
C LEU A 382 11.42 -13.86 14.77
N HIS A 383 11.06 -15.06 14.32
CA HIS A 383 11.11 -15.46 12.91
C HIS A 383 9.69 -15.42 12.30
N PRO A 384 9.39 -14.50 11.38
CA PRO A 384 8.06 -14.42 10.79
C PRO A 384 7.79 -15.57 9.82
N LEU A 385 6.60 -16.14 9.90
CA LEU A 385 6.02 -17.08 8.94
C LEU A 385 4.76 -16.43 8.36
N LEU A 386 4.96 -15.55 7.37
CA LEU A 386 3.89 -14.75 6.77
C LEU A 386 3.02 -15.61 5.83
N ILE A 387 1.72 -15.66 6.13
CA ILE A 387 0.68 -16.28 5.32
C ILE A 387 -0.31 -15.21 4.87
N THR A 388 -0.05 -14.60 3.71
CA THR A 388 -0.88 -13.51 3.17
C THR A 388 -2.35 -13.91 3.02
N GLY A 389 -3.26 -13.12 3.62
CA GLY A 389 -4.70 -13.35 3.54
C GLY A 389 -5.18 -14.56 4.36
N ALA A 390 -4.38 -15.01 5.34
CA ALA A 390 -4.80 -16.04 6.28
C ALA A 390 -5.99 -15.55 7.10
N LYS A 391 -7.12 -16.24 6.93
CA LYS A 391 -8.28 -16.17 7.81
C LYS A 391 -8.37 -17.49 8.54
N VAL A 392 -8.74 -17.49 9.82
CA VAL A 392 -9.06 -18.72 10.56
C VAL A 392 -10.08 -19.53 9.76
N TRP A 393 -11.09 -18.87 9.19
CA TRP A 393 -12.09 -19.52 8.34
C TRP A 393 -11.47 -20.31 7.18
N HIS A 394 -10.40 -19.79 6.55
CA HIS A 394 -9.71 -20.46 5.43
C HIS A 394 -8.97 -21.73 5.85
N LEU A 395 -8.73 -21.97 7.14
CA LEU A 395 -7.94 -23.09 7.64
C LEU A 395 -8.78 -24.31 8.03
N ARG A 396 -10.11 -24.26 7.88
CA ARG A 396 -10.99 -25.44 8.06
C ARG A 396 -10.62 -26.61 7.12
N PRO A 397 -10.86 -27.88 7.51
CA PRO A 397 -10.46 -29.07 6.75
C PRO A 397 -10.81 -29.04 5.26
N ASP A 398 -12.04 -28.65 4.91
CA ASP A 398 -12.56 -28.71 3.53
C ASP A 398 -12.22 -27.46 2.70
N SER A 399 -11.35 -26.59 3.20
CA SER A 399 -10.94 -25.40 2.44
C SER A 399 -9.90 -25.78 1.39
N TRP A 400 -10.11 -25.34 0.15
CA TRP A 400 -9.16 -25.48 -0.95
C TRP A 400 -8.37 -24.18 -1.20
N ARG A 401 -8.51 -23.17 -0.33
CA ARG A 401 -7.93 -21.84 -0.52
C ARG A 401 -6.40 -21.88 -0.40
N CYS A 402 -5.70 -21.08 -1.20
CA CYS A 402 -4.23 -20.97 -1.17
C CYS A 402 -3.64 -20.69 0.22
N PRO A 403 -4.23 -19.81 1.07
CA PRO A 403 -3.70 -19.57 2.42
C PRO A 403 -3.59 -20.82 3.29
N ARG A 404 -4.49 -21.81 3.14
CA ARG A 404 -4.40 -23.09 3.87
C ARG A 404 -3.16 -23.88 3.47
N HIS A 405 -2.91 -23.99 2.17
CA HIS A 405 -1.74 -24.70 1.65
C HIS A 405 -0.44 -24.00 2.08
N GLN A 406 -0.40 -22.66 2.03
CA GLN A 406 0.73 -21.87 2.50
C GLN A 406 0.97 -22.06 4.00
N PHE A 407 -0.10 -22.03 4.81
CA PHE A 407 -0.03 -22.24 6.26
C PHE A 407 0.61 -23.58 6.61
N TRP A 408 0.10 -24.67 6.02
CA TRP A 408 0.65 -26.01 6.28
C TRP A 408 2.07 -26.18 5.74
N ALA A 409 2.38 -25.61 4.57
CA ALA A 409 3.72 -25.66 4.00
C ALA A 409 4.75 -24.87 4.83
N ALA A 410 4.34 -23.78 5.48
CA ALA A 410 5.21 -23.02 6.39
C ALA A 410 5.47 -23.81 7.68
N LEU A 411 4.41 -24.37 8.29
CA LEU A 411 4.56 -25.13 9.52
C LEU A 411 5.29 -26.47 9.34
N SER A 412 5.19 -27.10 8.15
CA SER A 412 5.93 -28.34 7.87
C SER A 412 7.44 -28.16 7.79
N GLN A 413 7.92 -26.92 7.67
CA GLN A 413 9.36 -26.61 7.65
C GLN A 413 9.94 -26.44 9.06
N LEU A 414 9.10 -26.40 10.09
CA LEU A 414 9.55 -26.18 11.45
C LEU A 414 10.15 -27.46 12.05
N PRO A 415 11.26 -27.34 12.81
CA PRO A 415 11.83 -28.50 13.49
C PRO A 415 10.89 -28.98 14.61
N PRO A 416 10.95 -30.28 14.98
CA PRO A 416 10.23 -30.80 16.13
C PRO A 416 10.53 -30.00 17.40
N GLY A 417 9.49 -29.72 18.21
CA GLY A 417 9.63 -28.91 19.41
C GLY A 417 9.70 -27.40 19.18
N ALA A 418 9.58 -26.91 17.93
CA ALA A 418 9.54 -25.48 17.66
C ALA A 418 8.40 -24.79 18.41
N GLU A 419 8.70 -23.59 18.90
CA GLU A 419 7.73 -22.71 19.56
C GLU A 419 7.18 -21.70 18.57
N VAL A 420 5.85 -21.61 18.50
CA VAL A 420 5.15 -20.80 17.50
C VAL A 420 4.10 -19.95 18.18
N VAL A 421 4.15 -18.64 17.97
CA VAL A 421 3.06 -17.71 18.28
C VAL A 421 2.15 -17.64 17.07
N LEU A 422 0.87 -17.97 17.22
CA LEU A 422 -0.14 -17.86 16.16
C LEU A 422 -0.87 -16.53 16.25
N LEU A 423 -0.77 -15.74 15.17
CA LEU A 423 -1.41 -14.44 15.00
C LEU A 423 -2.45 -14.55 13.87
N LEU A 424 -3.62 -15.07 14.21
CA LEU A 424 -4.72 -15.31 13.27
C LEU A 424 -6.01 -14.71 13.78
N GLY A 425 -6.92 -14.35 12.88
CA GLY A 425 -8.28 -13.91 13.21
C GLY A 425 -8.54 -12.42 13.00
N GLU A 426 -7.52 -11.60 12.75
CA GLU A 426 -7.71 -10.16 12.54
C GLU A 426 -8.54 -9.90 11.27
N ILE A 427 -8.19 -10.51 10.14
CA ILE A 427 -8.96 -10.36 8.90
C ILE A 427 -10.37 -10.97 9.03
N ASP A 428 -10.54 -12.03 9.82
CA ASP A 428 -11.88 -12.55 10.15
C ASP A 428 -12.72 -11.48 10.85
N CYS A 429 -12.15 -10.78 11.84
CA CYS A 429 -12.82 -9.70 12.57
C CYS A 429 -13.06 -8.45 11.74
N ARG A 430 -12.08 -8.03 10.93
CA ARG A 430 -12.14 -6.80 10.13
C ARG A 430 -13.21 -6.88 9.03
N GLU A 431 -13.28 -8.00 8.33
CA GLU A 431 -14.13 -8.13 7.14
C GLU A 431 -14.88 -9.47 7.05
N GLY A 432 -14.29 -10.58 7.51
CA GLY A 432 -14.82 -11.91 7.25
C GLY A 432 -16.19 -12.17 7.89
N LEU A 433 -16.31 -11.86 9.18
CA LEU A 433 -17.49 -12.12 9.99
C LEU A 433 -18.66 -11.23 9.58
N LEU A 434 -18.43 -9.93 9.39
CA LEU A 434 -19.47 -8.98 8.95
C LEU A 434 -20.07 -9.38 7.61
N ILE A 435 -19.22 -9.63 6.60
CA ILE A 435 -19.67 -10.06 5.26
C ILE A 435 -20.45 -11.38 5.33
N ALA A 436 -20.09 -12.30 6.23
CA ALA A 436 -20.80 -13.56 6.36
C ALA A 436 -22.21 -13.38 6.95
N VAL A 437 -22.36 -12.49 7.94
CA VAL A 437 -23.66 -12.14 8.53
C VAL A 437 -24.52 -11.37 7.54
N GLU A 438 -23.97 -10.37 6.86
CA GLU A 438 -24.67 -9.60 5.81
C GLU A 438 -25.20 -10.50 4.68
N LYS A 439 -24.42 -11.53 4.31
CA LYS A 439 -24.82 -12.54 3.33
C LYS A 439 -25.71 -13.65 3.91
N MET A 440 -26.24 -13.47 5.12
CA MET A 440 -27.14 -14.39 5.81
C MET A 440 -26.58 -15.82 5.95
N LYS A 441 -25.26 -15.98 5.98
CA LYS A 441 -24.63 -17.29 6.24
C LYS A 441 -24.75 -17.69 7.71
N TYR A 442 -24.90 -16.71 8.58
CA TYR A 442 -25.11 -16.86 10.01
C TYR A 442 -26.24 -15.95 10.46
N ALA A 443 -27.02 -16.43 11.43
CA ALA A 443 -28.13 -15.67 12.00
C ALA A 443 -27.69 -14.44 12.82
N SER A 444 -26.46 -14.44 13.34
CA SER A 444 -25.93 -13.34 14.15
C SER A 444 -24.40 -13.32 14.13
N LEU A 445 -23.83 -12.18 14.54
CA LEU A 445 -22.39 -12.04 14.71
C LEU A 445 -21.84 -13.04 15.73
N SER A 446 -22.50 -13.22 16.88
CA SER A 446 -22.08 -14.18 17.91
C SER A 446 -22.06 -15.62 17.38
N HIS A 447 -23.04 -16.00 16.55
CA HIS A 447 -23.03 -17.31 15.89
C HIS A 447 -21.83 -17.43 14.94
N ALA A 448 -21.59 -16.43 14.09
CA ALA A 448 -20.44 -16.42 13.18
C ALA A 448 -19.09 -16.51 13.93
N VAL A 449 -18.94 -15.77 15.03
CA VAL A 449 -17.75 -15.82 15.90
C VAL A 449 -17.58 -17.21 16.50
N ALA A 450 -18.62 -17.76 17.13
CA ALA A 450 -18.55 -19.08 17.76
C ALA A 450 -18.17 -20.18 16.76
N THR A 451 -18.75 -20.15 15.55
CA THR A 451 -18.39 -21.09 14.48
C THR A 451 -16.92 -20.94 14.06
N THR A 452 -16.45 -19.70 13.87
CA THR A 452 -15.08 -19.44 13.43
C THR A 452 -14.05 -19.80 14.51
N VAL A 453 -14.34 -19.51 15.78
CA VAL A 453 -13.52 -19.94 16.92
C VAL A 453 -13.49 -21.47 17.03
N GLY A 454 -14.60 -22.17 16.78
CA GLY A 454 -14.62 -23.64 16.72
C GLY A 454 -13.65 -24.19 15.67
N VAL A 455 -13.54 -23.55 14.50
CA VAL A 455 -12.53 -23.86 13.50
C VAL A 455 -11.11 -23.60 14.04
N TYR A 456 -10.89 -22.48 14.74
CA TYR A 456 -9.59 -22.16 15.33
C TYR A 456 -9.17 -23.23 16.36
N VAL A 457 -10.06 -23.57 17.29
CA VAL A 457 -9.78 -24.57 18.33
C VAL A 457 -9.48 -25.93 17.71
N THR A 458 -10.24 -26.34 16.68
CA THR A 458 -9.98 -27.58 15.93
C THR A 458 -8.58 -27.57 15.29
N LEU A 459 -8.19 -26.45 14.68
CA LEU A 459 -6.86 -26.27 14.11
C LEU A 459 -5.76 -26.40 15.18
N LEU A 460 -5.92 -25.75 16.33
CA LEU A 460 -4.95 -25.82 17.43
C LEU A 460 -4.73 -27.27 17.90
N LEU A 461 -5.81 -28.02 18.05
CA LEU A 461 -5.74 -29.44 18.42
C LEU A 461 -5.01 -30.27 17.37
N GLN A 462 -5.28 -30.03 16.08
CA GLN A 462 -4.55 -30.70 14.99
C GLN A 462 -3.05 -30.40 15.05
N LEU A 463 -2.67 -29.14 15.26
CA LEU A 463 -1.27 -28.75 15.33
C LEU A 463 -0.53 -29.38 16.51
N VAL A 464 -1.14 -29.40 17.70
CA VAL A 464 -0.53 -30.03 18.87
C VAL A 464 -0.45 -31.56 18.68
N GLN A 465 -1.46 -32.20 18.11
CA GLN A 465 -1.45 -33.65 17.90
C GLN A 465 -0.49 -34.09 16.80
N GLN A 466 -0.36 -33.32 15.72
CA GLN A 466 0.35 -33.76 14.50
C GLN A 466 1.79 -33.24 14.39
N HIS A 467 2.14 -32.09 14.99
CA HIS A 467 3.39 -31.40 14.63
C HIS A 467 4.45 -31.27 15.74
N THR A 468 4.30 -31.90 16.92
CA THR A 468 5.27 -31.74 18.03
C THR A 468 5.64 -30.29 18.37
N LEU A 469 4.79 -29.32 18.02
CA LEU A 469 5.00 -27.90 18.28
C LEU A 469 4.56 -27.53 19.70
N ARG A 470 5.12 -26.45 20.22
CA ARG A 470 4.56 -25.68 21.34
C ARG A 470 3.95 -24.40 20.79
N ILE A 471 2.66 -24.19 21.08
CA ILE A 471 1.84 -23.16 20.46
C ILE A 471 1.42 -22.14 21.49
N TYR A 472 1.64 -20.88 21.16
CA TYR A 472 1.15 -19.72 21.89
C TYR A 472 0.10 -19.01 21.03
N VAL A 473 -1.10 -18.83 21.56
CA VAL A 473 -2.20 -18.18 20.84
C VAL A 473 -2.17 -16.69 21.19
N HIS A 474 -1.85 -15.86 20.21
CA HIS A 474 -1.88 -14.41 20.36
C HIS A 474 -3.34 -13.92 20.33
N PRO A 475 -3.73 -12.96 21.19
CA PRO A 475 -5.06 -12.36 21.11
C PRO A 475 -5.19 -11.55 19.81
N VAL A 476 -6.34 -11.58 19.14
CA VAL A 476 -6.57 -10.76 17.95
C VAL A 476 -6.38 -9.28 18.32
N PRO A 477 -5.54 -8.52 17.59
CA PRO A 477 -5.22 -7.14 17.97
C PRO A 477 -6.39 -6.18 17.66
N PRO A 478 -6.72 -5.23 18.54
CA PRO A 478 -7.86 -4.32 18.37
C PRO A 478 -7.50 -3.02 17.62
N VAL A 479 -6.84 -3.16 16.45
CA VAL A 479 -6.22 -2.02 15.74
C VAL A 479 -7.27 -1.02 15.24
N LEU A 480 -8.33 -1.50 14.58
CA LEU A 480 -9.40 -0.66 14.05
C LEU A 480 -10.48 -0.38 15.10
N ASP A 481 -10.89 0.88 15.21
CA ASP A 481 -11.97 1.33 16.09
C ASP A 481 -13.29 0.64 15.73
N GLU A 482 -13.60 0.59 14.43
CA GLU A 482 -14.86 0.13 13.87
C GLU A 482 -15.13 -1.34 14.21
N THR A 483 -14.09 -2.16 14.22
CA THR A 483 -14.21 -3.61 14.47
C THR A 483 -13.75 -4.04 15.85
N ARG A 484 -13.34 -3.11 16.72
CA ARG A 484 -12.86 -3.43 18.08
C ARG A 484 -13.84 -4.24 18.90
N HIS A 485 -15.13 -3.94 18.81
CA HIS A 485 -16.17 -4.66 19.51
C HIS A 485 -16.29 -6.13 19.04
N ILE A 486 -16.03 -6.41 17.76
CA ILE A 486 -15.97 -7.75 17.18
C ILE A 486 -14.73 -8.50 17.69
N VAL A 487 -13.58 -7.82 17.70
CA VAL A 487 -12.32 -8.37 18.24
C VAL A 487 -12.47 -8.76 19.71
N LYS A 488 -13.12 -7.93 20.53
CA LYS A 488 -13.43 -8.26 21.93
C LYS A 488 -14.26 -9.53 22.05
N LEU A 489 -15.33 -9.64 21.25
CA LEU A 489 -16.20 -10.81 21.22
C LEU A 489 -15.44 -12.07 20.78
N PHE A 490 -14.58 -11.94 19.75
CA PHE A 490 -13.77 -13.04 19.23
C PHE A 490 -12.74 -13.55 20.25
N ASN A 491 -11.99 -12.64 20.88
CA ASN A 491 -11.00 -13.01 21.88
C ASN A 491 -11.63 -13.66 23.11
N ALA A 492 -12.77 -13.15 23.58
CA ALA A 492 -13.51 -13.75 24.69
C ALA A 492 -13.95 -15.19 24.34
N ALA A 493 -14.55 -15.38 23.16
CA ALA A 493 -14.96 -16.71 22.69
C ALA A 493 -13.76 -17.67 22.50
N LEU A 494 -12.64 -17.17 21.97
CA LEU A 494 -11.41 -17.95 21.78
C LEU A 494 -10.80 -18.39 23.11
N GLN A 495 -10.69 -17.48 24.07
CA GLN A 495 -10.19 -17.77 25.41
C GLN A 495 -11.08 -18.78 26.13
N GLU A 496 -12.41 -18.60 26.07
CA GLU A 496 -13.38 -19.54 26.64
C GLU A 496 -13.25 -20.93 25.98
N GLY A 497 -13.21 -20.98 24.65
CA GLY A 497 -13.06 -22.22 23.88
C GLY A 497 -11.78 -22.96 24.23
N LEU A 498 -10.66 -22.25 24.35
CA LEU A 498 -9.38 -22.85 24.72
C LEU A 498 -9.37 -23.31 26.17
N THR A 499 -9.93 -22.53 27.09
CA THR A 499 -10.03 -22.90 28.51
C THR A 499 -10.80 -24.21 28.69
N LYS A 500 -11.92 -24.37 27.98
CA LYS A 500 -12.70 -25.62 27.98
C LYS A 500 -11.87 -26.81 27.50
N VAL A 501 -11.13 -26.64 26.40
CA VAL A 501 -10.25 -27.68 25.85
C VAL A 501 -9.14 -28.04 26.83
N LEU A 502 -8.43 -27.06 27.38
CA LEU A 502 -7.33 -27.28 28.32
C LEU A 502 -7.82 -27.93 29.62
N HIS A 503 -9.03 -27.59 30.08
CA HIS A 503 -9.65 -28.25 31.22
C HIS A 503 -9.97 -29.73 30.94
N SER A 504 -10.47 -30.05 29.75
CA SER A 504 -10.75 -31.44 29.34
C SER A 504 -9.49 -32.23 28.98
N HIS A 505 -8.40 -31.54 28.63
CA HIS A 505 -7.13 -32.14 28.19
C HIS A 505 -5.94 -31.48 28.91
N PRO A 506 -5.75 -31.75 30.21
CA PRO A 506 -4.71 -31.10 31.01
C PRO A 506 -3.29 -31.32 30.46
N GLU A 507 -3.04 -32.43 29.76
CA GLU A 507 -1.77 -32.74 29.11
C GLU A 507 -1.35 -31.71 28.05
N LEU A 508 -2.30 -30.93 27.51
CA LEU A 508 -2.03 -29.92 26.50
C LEU A 508 -1.43 -28.63 27.07
N HIS A 509 -1.52 -28.37 28.38
CA HIS A 509 -0.99 -27.12 28.99
C HIS A 509 0.50 -26.92 28.71
N GLN A 510 1.28 -28.00 28.60
CA GLN A 510 2.71 -27.91 28.29
C GLN A 510 3.02 -27.51 26.84
N ARG A 511 2.00 -27.51 25.96
CA ARG A 511 2.17 -27.36 24.52
C ARG A 511 1.23 -26.34 23.89
N LEU A 512 0.27 -25.82 24.64
CA LEU A 512 -0.74 -24.88 24.15
C LEU A 512 -1.10 -23.89 25.24
N ALA A 513 -0.88 -22.61 24.97
CA ALA A 513 -1.21 -21.51 25.89
C ALA A 513 -1.86 -20.34 25.16
N PHE A 514 -2.84 -19.69 25.78
CA PHE A 514 -3.36 -18.40 25.35
C PHE A 514 -2.57 -17.28 26.03
N LEU A 515 -2.13 -16.29 25.27
CA LEU A 515 -1.37 -15.16 25.79
C LEU A 515 -2.32 -14.05 26.23
N ASP A 516 -2.70 -14.04 27.50
CA ASP A 516 -3.71 -13.12 28.04
C ASP A 516 -3.14 -11.72 28.34
N PHE A 517 -2.93 -10.92 27.28
CA PHE A 517 -2.51 -9.52 27.40
C PHE A 517 -3.38 -8.56 26.58
N PHE A 518 -4.56 -9.00 26.10
CA PHE A 518 -5.41 -8.19 25.23
C PHE A 518 -5.82 -6.86 25.88
N GLN A 519 -6.16 -6.88 27.17
CA GLN A 519 -6.56 -5.67 27.90
C GLN A 519 -5.42 -4.66 28.03
N GLU A 520 -4.17 -5.13 28.05
CA GLU A 520 -2.99 -4.27 28.12
C GLU A 520 -2.74 -3.50 26.82
N LEU A 521 -3.40 -3.88 25.72
CA LEU A 521 -3.32 -3.17 24.45
C LEU A 521 -4.27 -1.96 24.39
N LEU A 522 -5.24 -1.90 25.30
CA LEU A 522 -6.31 -0.91 25.29
C LEU A 522 -6.08 0.22 26.30
N THR A 523 -6.79 1.33 26.09
CA THR A 523 -6.95 2.38 27.09
C THR A 523 -7.62 1.83 28.36
N SER A 524 -7.51 2.55 29.48
CA SER A 524 -8.05 2.10 30.78
C SER A 524 -9.57 1.88 30.80
N ASP A 525 -10.32 2.57 29.94
CA ASP A 525 -11.76 2.39 29.74
C ASP A 525 -12.08 1.31 28.67
N GLY A 526 -11.04 0.73 28.06
CA GLY A 526 -11.14 -0.24 26.98
C GLY A 526 -11.69 0.32 25.68
N SER A 527 -11.88 1.65 25.54
CA SER A 527 -12.54 2.24 24.38
C SER A 527 -11.63 2.33 23.16
N GLY A 528 -10.33 2.58 23.37
CA GLY A 528 -9.32 2.80 22.33
C GLY A 528 -8.13 1.86 22.43
N LEU A 529 -7.34 1.78 21.36
CA LEU A 529 -5.98 1.25 21.40
C LEU A 529 -5.08 2.24 22.17
N LEU A 530 -4.06 1.76 22.89
CA LEU A 530 -3.06 2.66 23.45
C LEU A 530 -2.35 3.42 22.32
N GLN A 531 -2.28 4.75 22.43
CA GLN A 531 -1.69 5.63 21.40
C GLN A 531 -0.26 5.21 20.99
N GLN A 532 0.55 4.74 21.94
CA GLN A 532 1.93 4.27 21.66
C GLN A 532 2.01 2.97 20.86
N LEU A 533 0.87 2.30 20.67
CA LEU A 533 0.71 1.06 19.92
C LEU A 533 0.06 1.30 18.54
N GLU A 534 -0.39 2.52 18.23
CA GLU A 534 -0.85 2.91 16.89
C GLU A 534 0.32 2.94 15.90
N PHE A 535 0.08 2.53 14.66
CA PHE A 535 1.11 2.48 13.62
C PHE A 535 0.63 2.98 12.26
N ASP A 536 0.05 2.11 11.43
CA ASP A 536 -0.37 2.41 10.05
C ASP A 536 -1.89 2.27 9.83
N GLY A 537 -2.64 2.25 10.94
CA GLY A 537 -4.09 2.03 10.95
C GLY A 537 -4.52 0.58 10.73
N SER A 538 -3.61 -0.36 10.42
CA SER A 538 -3.95 -1.78 10.21
C SER A 538 -3.12 -2.74 11.05
N HIS A 539 -1.95 -2.32 11.55
CA HIS A 539 -1.05 -3.12 12.38
C HIS A 539 -0.74 -2.45 13.72
N LEU A 540 -0.33 -3.26 14.70
CA LEU A 540 0.24 -2.76 15.95
C LEU A 540 1.66 -2.23 15.73
N HIS A 541 2.00 -1.14 16.41
CA HIS A 541 3.38 -0.70 16.51
C HIS A 541 4.22 -1.76 17.23
N PRO A 542 5.46 -2.06 16.80
CA PRO A 542 6.35 -3.05 17.42
C PRO A 542 6.67 -2.86 18.92
N ARG A 543 6.17 -1.80 19.55
CA ARG A 543 6.22 -1.59 21.01
C ARG A 543 5.37 -2.63 21.75
N TYR A 544 4.38 -3.24 21.10
CA TYR A 544 3.54 -4.27 21.72
C TYR A 544 4.34 -5.51 22.14
N LEU A 545 5.55 -5.71 21.60
CA LEU A 545 6.41 -6.84 21.94
C LEU A 545 6.78 -6.91 23.43
N GLY A 546 6.71 -5.80 24.16
CA GLY A 546 6.86 -5.83 25.62
C GLY A 546 5.75 -6.63 26.31
N HIS A 547 4.51 -6.47 25.87
CA HIS A 547 3.35 -7.25 26.36
C HIS A 547 3.45 -8.72 25.94
N LEU A 548 3.85 -8.96 24.69
CA LEU A 548 4.09 -10.32 24.19
C LEU A 548 5.16 -11.04 25.01
N GLU A 549 6.29 -10.38 25.28
CA GLU A 549 7.38 -10.93 26.09
C GLU A 549 6.95 -11.24 27.52
N ALA A 550 6.20 -10.33 28.16
CA ALA A 550 5.66 -10.56 29.50
C ALA A 550 4.72 -11.78 29.54
N ALA A 551 3.77 -11.86 28.60
CA ALA A 551 2.82 -12.97 28.52
C ALA A 551 3.49 -14.31 28.20
N LEU A 552 4.50 -14.32 27.32
CA LEU A 552 5.27 -15.53 27.01
C LEU A 552 6.04 -16.04 28.24
N ASN A 553 6.65 -15.15 29.03
CA ASN A 553 7.35 -15.55 30.26
C ASN A 553 6.36 -16.05 31.32
N ALA A 554 5.18 -15.46 31.45
CA ALA A 554 4.14 -15.96 32.36
C ALA A 554 3.73 -17.39 31.98
N ALA A 555 3.51 -17.66 30.70
CA ALA A 555 3.16 -18.98 30.17
C ALA A 555 4.29 -20.04 30.21
N LEU A 556 5.47 -19.70 30.75
CA LEU A 556 6.58 -20.62 30.99
C LEU A 556 6.71 -21.02 32.47
N VAL A 557 6.07 -20.29 33.39
CA VAL A 557 6.13 -20.54 34.84
C VAL A 557 5.03 -21.53 35.29
N ASP A 558 3.95 -21.61 34.52
CA ASP A 558 2.86 -22.59 34.66
C ASP A 558 3.18 -23.90 33.93
#